data_AF-A0A5C1AU99-F1
#
_entry.id   AF-A0A5C1AU99-F1
#
_cell.length_a   1.000
_cell.length_b   1.000
_cell.length_c   1.000
_cell.angle_alpha   90.00
_cell.angle_beta   90.00
_cell.angle_gamma   90.00
#
_symmetry.space_group_name_H-M   'P 1'
#
loop_
_entity.id
_entity.type
_entity.pdbx_description
1 polymer ?
#
loop_
_entity_poly.entity_id
_entity_poly.type
_entity_poly.pdbx_seq_one_letter_code
_entity_poly.pdbx_strand_id
1 'polypeptide(L)'
;MLMDMRIVAASAITLVLSACASTPDPIVEDRSRCDAYGFQRGTDAYANCVMTADRDRQRRYERHADRQGYSAPQAYGSAEE
;
A
#
# COMPACT_ATOMS: atom_id res chain seq x y z
N MET A 1 -28.14 21.76 -13.00
CA MET A 1 -27.58 22.38 -11.77
C MET A 1 -27.85 21.57 -10.50
N LEU A 2 -29.10 21.30 -10.09
CA LEU A 2 -29.36 20.55 -8.84
C LEU A 2 -28.84 19.10 -8.88
N MET A 3 -28.85 18.48 -10.06
CA MET A 3 -28.32 17.13 -10.29
C MET A 3 -26.78 17.10 -10.26
N ASP A 4 -26.14 18.12 -10.84
CA ASP A 4 -24.68 18.28 -10.85
C ASP A 4 -24.13 18.51 -9.43
N MET A 5 -24.82 19.34 -8.63
CA MET A 5 -24.46 19.58 -7.22
C MET A 5 -24.54 18.31 -6.37
N ARG A 6 -25.49 17.40 -6.67
CA ARG A 6 -25.60 16.11 -5.99
C ARG A 6 -24.51 15.13 -6.41
N ILE A 7 -24.11 15.15 -7.67
CA ILE A 7 -22.99 14.34 -8.16
C ILE A 7 -21.69 14.79 -7.50
N VAL A 8 -21.45 16.10 -7.41
CA VAL A 8 -20.26 16.67 -6.72
C VAL A 8 -20.26 16.33 -5.22
N ALA A 9 -21.42 16.41 -4.54
CA ALA A 9 -21.50 16.04 -3.14
C ALA A 9 -21.28 14.53 -2.91
N ALA A 10 -21.80 13.67 -3.79
CA ALA A 10 -21.62 12.23 -3.69
C ALA A 10 -20.17 11.80 -3.92
N SER A 11 -19.46 12.42 -4.88
CA SER A 11 -18.05 12.12 -5.15
C SER A 11 -17.12 12.58 -4.03
N ALA A 12 -17.44 13.69 -3.37
CA ALA A 12 -16.68 14.15 -2.21
C ALA A 12 -16.74 13.13 -1.05
N ILE A 13 -17.91 12.51 -0.82
CA ILE A 13 -18.10 11.53 0.25
C ILE A 13 -17.32 10.24 -0.02
N THR A 14 -17.29 9.75 -1.28
CA THR A 14 -16.55 8.53 -1.62
C THR A 14 -15.04 8.71 -1.52
N LEU A 15 -14.51 9.89 -1.84
CA LEU A 15 -13.10 10.24 -1.64
C LEU A 15 -12.70 10.20 -0.16
N VAL A 16 -13.52 10.77 0.73
CA VAL A 16 -13.26 10.75 2.18
C VAL A 16 -13.29 9.32 2.74
N LEU A 17 -14.24 8.50 2.29
CA LEU A 17 -14.34 7.09 2.71
C LEU A 17 -13.13 6.25 2.27
N SER A 18 -12.54 6.55 1.12
CA SER A 18 -11.34 5.85 0.63
C SER A 18 -10.10 6.07 1.51
N ALA A 19 -10.03 7.20 2.23
CA ALA A 19 -8.92 7.51 3.14
C ALA A 19 -8.92 6.67 4.43
N CYS A 20 -10.05 6.06 4.79
CA CYS A 20 -10.16 5.21 5.98
C CYS A 20 -9.73 3.75 5.74
N ALA A 21 -9.34 3.38 4.51
CA ALA A 21 -8.81 2.04 4.25
C ALA A 21 -7.40 1.88 4.86
N SER A 22 -7.33 1.55 6.15
CA SER A 22 -6.08 1.16 6.81
C SER A 22 -5.50 -0.08 6.13
N THR A 23 -4.29 0.06 5.60
CA THR A 23 -3.55 -1.08 5.05
C THR A 23 -3.23 -2.08 6.16
N PRO A 24 -3.35 -3.39 5.90
CA PRO A 24 -3.00 -4.41 6.88
C PRO A 24 -1.54 -4.28 7.29
N ASP A 25 -1.27 -4.52 8.58
CA ASP A 25 0.06 -4.35 9.17
C ASP A 25 1.05 -5.36 8.55
N PRO A 26 2.10 -4.91 7.83
CA PRO A 26 3.13 -5.77 7.25
C PRO A 26 3.63 -6.86 8.17
N ILE A 27 3.84 -6.48 9.42
CA ILE A 27 4.64 -7.27 10.35
C ILE A 27 3.89 -8.54 10.77
N VAL A 28 2.56 -8.52 10.67
CA VAL A 28 1.71 -9.68 10.99
C VAL A 28 1.86 -10.76 9.92
N GLU A 29 1.93 -10.36 8.65
CA GLU A 29 2.16 -11.26 7.51
C GLU A 29 3.58 -11.85 7.52
N ASP A 30 4.59 -11.05 7.81
CA ASP A 30 5.96 -11.55 7.84
C ASP A 30 6.17 -12.55 9.00
N ARG A 31 5.55 -12.29 10.15
CA ARG A 31 5.54 -13.22 11.30
C ARG A 31 4.82 -14.53 10.97
N SER A 32 3.65 -14.48 10.34
CA SER A 32 2.87 -15.68 9.99
C SER A 32 3.65 -16.59 9.02
N ARG A 33 4.38 -15.99 8.06
CA ARG A 33 5.26 -16.73 7.15
C ARG A 33 6.41 -17.39 7.90
N CYS A 34 7.10 -16.67 8.78
CA CYS A 34 8.18 -17.25 9.58
C CYS A 34 7.70 -18.38 10.51
N ASP A 35 6.50 -18.27 11.06
CA ASP A 35 5.88 -19.36 11.82
C ASP A 35 5.62 -20.58 10.92
N ALA A 36 5.09 -20.38 9.71
CA ALA A 36 4.82 -21.45 8.75
C ALA A 36 6.08 -22.17 8.25
N TYR A 37 7.22 -21.48 8.20
CA TYR A 37 8.53 -22.09 7.92
C TYR A 37 9.11 -22.86 9.12
N GLY A 38 8.50 -22.76 10.30
CA GLY A 38 8.92 -23.48 11.51
C GLY A 38 9.99 -22.76 12.32
N PHE A 39 10.20 -21.46 12.12
CA PHE A 39 11.13 -20.70 12.96
C PHE A 39 10.54 -20.52 14.36
N GLN A 40 11.37 -20.77 15.38
CA GLN A 40 10.94 -20.60 16.77
C GLN A 40 11.02 -19.14 17.21
N ARG A 41 9.88 -18.59 17.66
CA ARG A 41 9.79 -17.22 18.18
C ARG A 41 10.78 -16.98 19.33
N GLY A 42 11.32 -15.76 19.40
CA GLY A 42 12.29 -15.37 20.41
C GLY A 42 13.73 -15.86 20.15
N THR A 43 13.99 -16.44 18.98
CA THR A 43 15.34 -16.81 18.54
C THR A 43 15.90 -15.83 17.52
N ASP A 44 17.22 -15.78 17.40
CA ASP A 44 17.90 -14.99 16.37
C ASP A 44 17.52 -15.45 14.96
N ALA A 45 17.25 -16.74 14.78
CA ALA A 45 16.79 -17.29 13.50
C ALA A 45 15.43 -16.71 13.09
N TYR A 46 14.50 -16.57 14.06
CA TYR A 46 13.20 -15.94 13.82
C TYR A 46 13.34 -14.44 13.51
N ALA A 47 14.18 -13.72 14.26
CA ALA A 47 14.45 -12.31 14.00
C ALA A 47 15.03 -12.11 12.59
N ASN A 48 15.96 -12.97 12.18
CA ASN A 48 16.57 -12.93 10.85
C ASN A 48 15.56 -13.26 9.73
N CYS A 49 14.67 -14.23 9.95
CA CYS A 49 13.58 -14.53 9.03
C CYS A 49 12.69 -13.31 8.80
N VAL A 50 12.21 -12.67 9.88
CA VAL A 50 11.33 -11.50 9.79
C VAL A 50 12.06 -10.32 9.14
N MET A 51 13.32 -10.05 9.52
CA MET A 51 14.12 -9.01 8.89
C MET A 51 14.33 -9.24 7.39
N THR A 52 14.56 -10.48 6.99
CA THR A 52 14.72 -10.82 5.57
C THR A 52 13.42 -10.61 4.80
N ALA A 53 12.29 -11.03 5.36
CA ALA A 53 10.96 -10.84 4.77
C ALA A 53 10.62 -9.34 4.59
N ASP A 54 10.88 -8.53 5.61
CA ASP A 54 10.69 -7.07 5.56
C ASP A 54 11.54 -6.43 4.45
N ARG A 55 12.83 -6.78 4.37
CA ARG A 55 13.72 -6.27 3.32
C ARG A 55 13.27 -6.69 1.91
N ASP A 56 12.84 -7.92 1.75
CA ASP A 56 12.29 -8.40 0.47
C ASP A 56 11.03 -7.63 0.07
N ARG A 57 10.18 -7.32 1.05
CA ARG A 57 8.97 -6.50 0.87
C ARG A 57 9.33 -5.08 0.42
N GLN A 58 10.27 -4.43 1.11
CA GLN A 58 10.76 -3.10 0.75
C GLN A 58 11.32 -3.07 -0.68
N ARG A 59 12.16 -4.05 -1.06
CA ARG A 59 12.67 -4.17 -2.44
C ARG A 59 11.57 -4.35 -3.49
N ARG A 60 10.45 -4.98 -3.14
CA ARG A 60 9.29 -5.07 -4.06
C ARG A 60 8.63 -3.70 -4.19
N TYR A 61 8.40 -2.99 -3.09
CA TYR A 61 7.84 -1.63 -3.13
C TYR A 61 8.71 -0.66 -3.93
N GLU A 62 10.02 -0.68 -3.73
CA GLU A 62 10.97 0.11 -4.51
C GLU A 62 10.85 -0.18 -6.01
N ARG A 63 10.80 -1.46 -6.40
CA ARG A 63 10.61 -1.85 -7.81
C ARG A 63 9.27 -1.43 -8.38
N HIS A 64 8.20 -1.50 -7.59
CA HIS A 64 6.89 -1.01 -8.00
C HIS A 64 6.86 0.51 -8.14
N ALA A 65 7.50 1.23 -7.23
CA ALA A 65 7.63 2.68 -7.25
C ALA A 65 8.48 3.15 -8.45
N ASP A 66 9.61 2.50 -8.72
CA ASP A 66 10.45 2.77 -9.90
C ASP A 66 9.68 2.53 -11.20
N ARG A 67 8.95 1.41 -11.29
CA ARG A 67 8.08 1.12 -12.43
C ARG A 67 6.96 2.16 -12.59
N GLN A 68 6.34 2.62 -11.50
CA GLN A 68 5.31 3.66 -11.55
C GLN A 68 5.90 5.04 -11.90
N GLY A 69 7.08 5.38 -11.37
CA GLY A 69 7.82 6.59 -11.69
C GLY A 69 8.24 6.65 -13.16
N TYR A 70 8.58 5.49 -13.75
CA TYR A 70 8.83 5.38 -15.19
C TYR A 70 7.54 5.40 -16.03
N SER A 71 6.39 4.99 -15.47
CA SER A 71 5.11 4.91 -16.16
C SER A 71 4.24 6.17 -16.06
N ALA A 72 4.79 7.30 -15.62
CA ALA A 72 4.06 8.58 -15.56
C ALA A 72 4.45 9.55 -16.70
N PRO A 73 3.96 9.38 -17.93
CA PRO A 73 3.73 10.50 -18.82
C PRO A 73 2.31 11.06 -18.59
N GLN A 74 2.26 12.30 -18.08
CA GLN A 74 1.19 13.31 -18.25
C GLN A 74 -0.21 12.99 -17.71
N ALA A 75 -0.50 13.46 -16.48
CA ALA A 75 -1.86 13.71 -16.01
C ALA A 75 -1.94 14.95 -15.08
N TYR A 76 -1.10 15.96 -15.36
CA TYR A 76 -1.21 17.31 -14.82
C TYR A 76 -1.32 18.24 -16.03
N GLY A 77 -2.53 18.48 -16.54
CA GLY A 77 -2.71 19.33 -17.73
C GLY A 77 -4.06 19.24 -18.45
N SER A 78 -5.15 18.86 -17.79
CA SER A 78 -6.48 18.92 -18.41
C SER A 78 -7.56 19.33 -17.40
N ALA A 79 -7.39 20.51 -16.81
CA ALA A 79 -8.46 21.23 -16.11
C ALA A 79 -8.10 22.72 -15.97
N GLU A 80 -7.84 23.40 -17.08
CA GLU A 80 -7.83 24.87 -17.14
C GLU A 80 -8.61 25.28 -18.41
N GLU A 81 -9.94 25.35 -18.29
CA GLU A 81 -10.84 26.11 -19.17
C GLU A 81 -11.57 27.15 -18.32
#